data_AF-Q9C766-F1
#
_entry.id   AF-Q9C766-F1
#
_cell.length_a   1.000
_cell.length_b   1.000
_cell.length_c   1.000
_cell.angle_alpha   90.00
_cell.angle_beta   90.00
_cell.angle_gamma   90.00
#
_symmetry.space_group_name_H-M   'P 1'
#
loop_
_entity.id
_entity.type
_entity.pdbx_description
1 polymer ?
#
loop_
_entity_poly.entity_id
_entity_poly.type
_entity_poly.pdbx_seq_one_letter_code
_entity_poly.pdbx_strand_id
1 'polypeptide(L)'
;MEHVSPKSRYHFIECVDFHTIKHAAPIQKKFVVDAMGVIESVSPIGKIPWVAREWERSSCEEFERKWYKKISEPNFKMEPVMIILRFWKILEFEGNPCLISVYGCSKVHIDPNF
;
A
#
# COMPACT_ATOMS: atom_id res chain seq x y z
N MET A 1 20.72 -8.85 2.00
CA MET A 1 19.59 -7.89 1.87
C MET A 1 19.86 -7.09 0.62
N GLU A 2 19.02 -7.22 -0.42
CA GLU A 2 19.15 -6.36 -1.61
C GLU A 2 18.70 -4.94 -1.25
N HIS A 3 19.56 -3.95 -1.52
CA HIS A 3 19.28 -2.55 -1.28
C HIS A 3 18.29 -2.04 -2.34
N VAL A 4 17.05 -1.80 -1.93
CA VAL A 4 16.02 -1.22 -2.81
C VAL A 4 16.02 0.29 -2.61
N SER A 5 16.44 1.02 -3.64
CA SER A 5 16.46 2.49 -3.59
C SER A 5 15.04 3.05 -3.75
N PRO A 6 14.65 4.08 -2.97
CA PRO A 6 13.43 4.82 -3.24
C PRO A 6 13.57 5.63 -4.53
N LYS A 7 12.48 5.79 -5.28
CA LYS A 7 12.46 6.70 -6.43
C LYS A 7 12.46 8.17 -6.01
N SER A 8 11.85 8.50 -4.85
CA SER A 8 11.68 9.87 -4.35
C SER A 8 12.78 10.30 -3.37
N ARG A 9 13.26 11.54 -3.53
CA ARG A 9 14.20 12.22 -2.60
C ARG A 9 13.40 12.96 -1.51
N TYR A 10 13.01 12.19 -0.49
CA TYR A 10 12.68 12.55 0.91
C TYR A 10 11.65 13.63 1.29
N HIS A 11 11.12 14.50 0.41
CA HIS A 11 10.16 15.55 0.87
C HIS A 11 8.82 15.66 0.14
N PHE A 12 8.63 14.99 -1.00
CA PHE A 12 7.38 15.06 -1.76
C PHE A 12 6.77 13.67 -1.98
N ILE A 13 5.43 13.60 -2.04
CA ILE A 13 4.69 12.39 -2.43
C ILE A 13 4.67 12.37 -3.97
N GLU A 14 5.31 11.36 -4.57
CA GLU A 14 5.36 11.18 -6.02
C GLU A 14 4.53 9.96 -6.42
N CYS A 15 3.23 10.17 -6.56
CA CYS A 15 2.30 9.08 -6.92
C CYS A 15 2.53 8.61 -8.35
N VAL A 16 2.68 7.30 -8.54
CA VAL A 16 2.51 6.67 -9.83
C VAL A 16 1.03 6.39 -10.07
N ASP A 17 0.59 6.57 -11.32
CA ASP A 17 -0.79 6.25 -11.71
C ASP A 17 -1.00 4.74 -11.92
N PHE A 18 -2.27 4.35 -12.01
CA PHE A 18 -2.67 2.97 -12.24
C PHE A 18 -2.12 2.39 -13.56
N HIS A 19 -2.05 3.20 -14.62
CA HIS A 19 -1.54 2.74 -15.92
C HIS A 19 -0.06 2.34 -15.82
N THR A 20 0.72 3.13 -15.10
CA THR A 20 2.14 2.88 -14.81
C THR A 20 2.32 1.61 -13.99
N ILE A 21 1.46 1.36 -12.99
CA ILE A 21 1.49 0.12 -12.22
C ILE A 21 1.16 -1.09 -13.11
N LYS A 22 0.11 -0.98 -13.92
CA LYS A 22 -0.37 -2.06 -14.79
C LYS A 22 0.64 -2.45 -15.87
N HIS A 23 1.37 -1.47 -16.40
CA HIS A 23 2.33 -1.66 -17.49
C HIS A 23 3.78 -1.45 -17.05
N ALA A 24 4.08 -1.72 -15.76
CA ALA A 24 5.38 -1.44 -15.19
C ALA A 24 6.51 -2.22 -15.88
N ALA A 25 7.49 -1.48 -16.40
CA ALA A 25 8.71 -2.04 -16.98
C ALA A 25 9.56 -2.73 -15.90
N PRO A 26 10.44 -3.69 -16.27
CA PRO A 26 11.30 -4.40 -15.32
C PRO A 26 12.15 -3.49 -14.43
N ILE A 27 12.55 -2.33 -14.95
CA ILE A 27 13.30 -1.33 -14.18
C ILE A 27 12.48 -0.71 -13.05
N GLN A 28 11.18 -0.47 -13.26
CA GLN A 28 10.30 0.13 -12.25
C GLN A 28 10.05 -0.83 -11.08
N LYS A 29 9.99 -2.14 -11.35
CA LYS A 29 9.86 -3.19 -10.34
C LYS A 29 11.07 -3.29 -9.38
N LYS A 30 12.19 -2.62 -9.69
CA LYS A 30 13.38 -2.56 -8.82
C LYS A 30 13.29 -1.48 -7.74
N PHE A 31 12.35 -0.56 -7.82
CA PHE A 31 12.21 0.56 -6.88
C PHE A 31 10.91 0.44 -6.08
N VAL A 32 10.85 1.17 -4.97
CA VAL A 32 9.58 1.47 -4.31
C VAL A 32 8.99 2.77 -4.83
N VAL A 33 7.68 2.84 -4.89
CA VAL A 33 6.88 3.96 -5.41
C VAL A 33 5.85 4.41 -4.37
N ASP A 34 5.39 5.65 -4.51
CA ASP A 34 4.18 6.11 -3.84
C ASP A 34 2.99 5.94 -4.81
N ALA A 35 1.80 5.71 -4.29
CA ALA A 35 0.57 5.59 -5.08
C ALA A 35 -0.61 6.18 -4.31
N MET A 36 -1.61 6.64 -5.05
CA MET A 36 -2.84 7.22 -4.50
C MET A 36 -4.04 6.65 -5.25
N GLY A 37 -5.13 6.41 -4.53
CA GLY A 37 -6.36 5.91 -5.12
C GLY A 37 -7.55 5.98 -4.18
N VAL A 38 -8.69 5.56 -4.70
CA VAL A 38 -9.92 5.35 -3.92
C VAL A 38 -10.01 3.87 -3.57
N ILE A 39 -10.34 3.56 -2.32
CA ILE A 39 -10.64 2.19 -1.92
C ILE A 39 -12.06 1.86 -2.38
N GLU A 40 -12.19 0.98 -3.38
CA GLU A 40 -13.48 0.48 -3.86
C GLU A 40 -13.93 -0.78 -3.10
N SER A 41 -12.99 -1.67 -2.79
CA SER A 41 -13.25 -2.90 -2.05
C SER A 41 -12.03 -3.35 -1.26
N VAL A 42 -12.26 -4.07 -0.16
CA VAL A 42 -11.23 -4.67 0.69
C VAL A 42 -11.61 -6.12 0.97
N SER A 43 -10.71 -7.03 0.62
CA SER A 43 -10.90 -8.47 0.79
C SER A 43 -9.72 -9.08 1.55
N PRO A 44 -9.95 -9.95 2.55
CA PRO A 44 -8.88 -10.71 3.15
C PRO A 44 -8.38 -11.76 2.15
N ILE A 45 -7.12 -11.65 1.73
CA ILE A 45 -6.46 -12.63 0.85
C ILE A 45 -5.96 -13.86 1.64
N GLY A 46 -6.06 -13.80 2.98
CA GLY A 46 -5.70 -14.86 3.92
C GLY A 46 -4.62 -14.39 4.91
N LYS A 47 -4.73 -14.81 6.18
CA LYS A 47 -3.66 -14.58 7.16
C LYS A 47 -2.47 -15.47 6.78
N ILE A 48 -1.37 -14.88 6.30
CA ILE A 48 -0.11 -15.61 6.10
C ILE A 48 0.60 -15.64 7.47
N PRO A 49 0.70 -16.79 8.15
CA PRO A 49 1.09 -16.84 9.57
C PRO A 49 2.59 -16.60 9.83
N TRP A 50 3.38 -16.19 8.83
CA TRP A 50 4.85 -16.21 8.89
C TRP A 50 5.54 -14.84 8.77
N VAL A 51 4.81 -13.73 8.71
CA VAL A 51 5.42 -12.39 8.53
C VAL A 51 5.06 -11.44 9.67
N ALA A 52 5.44 -11.81 10.88
CA ALA A 52 5.60 -10.86 11.96
C ALA A 52 6.77 -11.33 12.84
N ARG A 53 7.92 -10.66 12.72
CA ARG A 53 8.82 -10.60 13.89
C ARG A 53 8.05 -9.79 14.93
N GLU A 54 7.95 -10.30 16.16
CA GLU A 54 7.10 -9.81 17.25
C GLU A 54 7.19 -8.29 17.59
N TRP A 55 8.09 -7.55 16.97
CA TRP A 55 8.40 -6.15 17.28
C TRP A 55 8.12 -5.16 16.14
N GLU A 56 7.76 -5.63 14.94
CA GLU A 56 7.38 -4.77 13.81
C GLU A 56 5.93 -5.09 13.39
N ARG A 57 5.00 -4.16 13.65
CA ARG A 57 3.66 -4.24 13.06
C ARG A 57 3.79 -4.13 11.55
N SER A 58 3.24 -5.10 10.83
CA SER A 58 3.26 -5.05 9.37
C SER A 58 2.36 -3.92 8.85
N SER A 59 2.68 -3.38 7.68
CA SER A 59 1.82 -2.40 7.00
C SER A 59 0.41 -2.93 6.75
N CYS A 60 0.26 -4.26 6.62
CA CYS A 60 -1.03 -4.95 6.52
C CYS A 60 -1.85 -4.85 7.80
N GLU A 61 -1.25 -5.14 8.98
CA GLU A 61 -1.94 -5.00 10.27
C GLU A 61 -2.33 -3.54 10.54
N GLU A 62 -1.47 -2.59 10.18
CA GLU A 62 -1.78 -1.17 10.33
C GLU A 62 -2.94 -0.75 9.41
N PHE A 63 -2.95 -1.24 8.17
CA PHE A 63 -4.05 -1.04 7.24
C PHE A 63 -5.35 -1.63 7.79
N GLU A 64 -5.37 -2.91 8.16
CA GLU A 64 -6.55 -3.58 8.70
C GLU A 64 -7.11 -2.81 9.89
N ARG A 65 -6.26 -2.46 10.86
CA ARG A 65 -6.68 -1.68 12.04
C ARG A 65 -7.28 -0.32 11.66
N LYS A 66 -6.65 0.43 10.76
CA LYS A 66 -7.15 1.75 10.32
C LYS A 66 -8.46 1.61 9.54
N TRP A 67 -8.51 0.65 8.63
CA TRP A 67 -9.67 0.37 7.78
C TRP A 67 -10.87 -0.10 8.61
N TYR A 68 -10.71 -1.14 9.44
CA TYR A 68 -11.78 -1.65 10.30
C TYR A 68 -12.26 -0.59 11.29
N LYS A 69 -11.36 0.20 11.87
CA LYS A 69 -11.75 1.35 12.69
C LYS A 69 -12.62 2.32 11.89
N LYS A 70 -12.19 2.70 10.67
CA LYS A 70 -12.91 3.66 9.82
C LYS A 70 -14.32 3.18 9.47
N ILE A 71 -14.46 1.95 8.98
CA ILE A 71 -15.76 1.41 8.58
C ILE A 71 -16.68 1.08 9.76
N SER A 72 -16.12 0.99 10.98
CA SER A 72 -16.90 0.83 12.22
C SER A 72 -17.45 2.14 12.78
N GLU A 73 -17.07 3.30 12.21
CA GLU A 73 -17.58 4.59 12.64
C GLU A 73 -19.10 4.66 12.40
N PRO A 74 -19.94 5.04 13.38
CA PRO A 74 -21.40 5.05 13.24
C PRO A 74 -21.93 5.91 12.09
N ASN A 75 -21.15 6.93 11.71
CA ASN A 75 -21.45 7.87 10.64
C ASN A 75 -20.71 7.54 9.34
N PHE A 76 -20.04 6.38 9.25
CA PHE A 76 -19.39 5.95 8.02
C PHE A 76 -20.47 5.69 6.97
N LYS A 77 -20.67 6.66 6.09
CA LYS A 77 -21.34 6.45 4.82
C LYS A 77 -20.35 5.70 3.93
N MET A 78 -20.83 4.83 3.04
CA MET A 78 -20.00 4.19 2.00
C MET A 78 -19.50 5.22 0.97
N GLU A 79 -18.89 6.29 1.45
CA GLU A 79 -18.26 7.33 0.67
C GLU A 79 -16.88 6.85 0.21
N PRO A 80 -16.42 7.27 -0.97
CA PRO A 80 -15.08 6.99 -1.46
C PRO A 80 -14.01 7.33 -0.41
N VAL A 81 -13.22 6.34 0.00
CA VAL A 81 -12.12 6.57 0.95
C VAL A 81 -10.81 6.70 0.18
N MET A 82 -10.18 7.87 0.28
CA MET A 82 -8.86 8.09 -0.32
C MET A 82 -7.77 7.39 0.48
N ILE A 83 -6.85 6.75 -0.23
CA ILE A 83 -5.67 6.11 0.33
C ILE A 83 -4.41 6.58 -0.38
N ILE A 84 -3.37 6.84 0.41
CA ILE A 84 -2.01 7.05 -0.07
C ILE A 84 -1.12 5.94 0.49
N LEU A 85 -0.49 5.23 -0.44
CA LEU A 85 0.45 4.14 -0.21
C LEU A 85 1.85 4.68 -0.46
N ARG A 86 2.73 4.69 0.55
CA ARG A 86 4.12 5.17 0.40
C ARG A 86 5.14 4.07 0.51
N PHE A 87 6.16 4.10 -0.33
CA PHE A 87 7.24 3.09 -0.37
C PHE A 87 6.73 1.65 -0.61
N TRP A 88 5.86 1.48 -1.61
CA TRP A 88 5.34 0.17 -2.03
C TRP A 88 6.06 -0.34 -3.27
N LYS A 89 6.22 -1.66 -3.41
CA LYS A 89 6.89 -2.27 -4.58
C LYS A 89 5.86 -2.75 -5.59
N ILE A 90 6.11 -2.46 -6.87
CA ILE A 90 5.32 -3.03 -7.96
C ILE A 90 5.79 -4.46 -8.17
N LEU A 91 4.88 -5.42 -7.98
CA LEU A 91 5.10 -6.86 -8.15
C LEU A 91 3.89 -7.47 -8.86
N GLU A 92 3.87 -8.79 -8.94
CA GLU A 92 2.77 -9.57 -9.49
C GLU A 92 2.24 -10.54 -8.42
N PHE A 93 0.92 -10.63 -8.32
CA PHE A 93 0.21 -11.61 -7.50
C PHE A 93 -0.82 -12.30 -8.38
N GLU A 94 -0.76 -13.63 -8.46
CA GLU A 94 -1.63 -14.44 -9.35
C GLU A 94 -1.64 -13.94 -10.81
N GLY A 95 -0.48 -13.52 -11.32
CA GLY A 95 -0.32 -12.98 -12.68
C GLY A 95 -0.84 -11.55 -12.88
N ASN A 96 -1.36 -10.90 -11.84
CA ASN A 96 -1.86 -9.53 -11.90
C ASN A 96 -0.85 -8.54 -11.27
N PRO A 97 -0.57 -7.41 -11.93
CA PRO A 97 0.28 -6.36 -11.36
C PRO A 97 -0.38 -5.77 -10.11
N CYS A 98 0.40 -5.65 -9.03
CA CYS A 98 -0.09 -5.14 -7.76
C CYS A 98 1.01 -4.38 -7.00
N LEU A 99 0.59 -3.66 -5.96
CA LEU A 99 1.48 -3.04 -5.00
C LEU A 99 1.59 -3.93 -3.77
N ILE A 100 2.83 -4.26 -3.39
CA ILE A 100 3.13 -5.09 -2.22
C ILE A 100 4.04 -4.32 -1.27
N SER A 101 3.70 -4.33 0.02
CA SER A 101 4.54 -3.73 1.06
C SER A 101 5.81 -4.56 1.22
N VAL A 102 6.97 -3.92 1.22
CA VAL A 102 8.25 -4.60 1.34
C VAL A 102 9.13 -3.89 2.39
N TYR A 103 9.89 -4.67 3.16
CA TYR A 103 10.96 -4.18 4.04
C TYR A 103 10.54 -3.27 5.20
N GLY A 104 9.29 -3.33 5.67
CA GLY A 104 8.84 -2.63 6.89
C GLY A 104 8.80 -1.10 6.80
N CYS A 105 9.18 -0.51 5.66
CA CYS A 105 9.18 0.94 5.44
C CYS A 105 7.93 1.46 4.75
N SER A 106 7.06 0.56 4.25
CA SER A 106 5.82 0.93 3.58
C SER A 106 4.85 1.60 4.55
N LYS A 107 4.30 2.75 4.15
CA LYS A 107 3.35 3.53 4.95
C LYS A 107 1.98 3.57 4.27
N VAL A 108 0.96 3.69 5.11
CA VAL A 108 -0.45 3.76 4.70
C VAL A 108 -1.10 4.97 5.35
N HIS A 109 -1.64 5.86 4.52
CA HIS A 109 -2.44 7.00 4.93
C HIS A 109 -3.85 6.83 4.38
N ILE A 110 -4.85 6.77 5.27
CA ILE A 110 -6.27 6.67 4.93
C ILE A 110 -6.91 7.93 5.49
N ASP A 111 -7.36 8.84 4.63
CA ASP A 111 -7.95 10.11 5.04
C ASP A 111 -9.23 10.37 4.23
N PRO A 112 -10.37 10.68 4.87
CA PRO A 112 -11.53 11.22 4.17
C PRO A 112 -11.34 12.65 3.62
N ASN A 113 -10.34 13.41 4.10
CA ASN A 113 -10.24 14.86 3.90
C ASN A 113 -8.86 15.34 3.38
N PHE A 114 -8.16 14.52 2.60
CA PHE A 114 -6.87 14.91 1.99
C PHE A 114 -6.97 16.23 1.19
#